data_AF-A0AAV4HGU7-F1
#
_entry.id   AF-A0AAV4HGU7-F1
#
_cell.length_a   1.000
_cell.length_b   1.000
_cell.length_c   1.000
_cell.angle_alpha   90.00
_cell.angle_beta   90.00
_cell.angle_gamma   90.00
#
_symmetry.space_group_name_H-M   'P 1'
#
loop_
_entity.id
_entity.type
_entity.pdbx_description
1 polymer ?
#
loop_
_entity_poly.entity_id
_entity_poly.type
_entity_poly.pdbx_seq_one_letter_code
_entity_poly.pdbx_strand_id
1 'polypeptide(L)'
;MNSTVNYAQVITTDSSLPFSQLREWALRILAPAAPAILLFGLISNIINIIVFFKAGLKDNVTILLFFLAISDLTFIILITPTPCTLIVLRFARSWSWPFQPDFTYFLLYWPAFTAYDLSAFISVSLGVMRCACVAMPLKFKFVFTRRRTILTVFVLFVLAVSLRIPMLSIFRVAWRTDAATNVTTAYLAAVNRVAMSRINDVMNRGLVVWINYTIMVSCVALLSFKLSEASKIRRSCTFNNDSTSEKTAVHGLSPKDLQVVKSVVIVCVIFIFSQLPFLLYSTARLINPELTSTSRMRKLFSFLSHVSLTCSYLNASLNIFVYYNYNSKYRSVLISLLPSRKNH
;
A
#
# COMPACT_ATOMS: atom_id res chain seq x y z
N MET A 1 -13.93 19.22 -35.70
CA MET A 1 -15.28 18.61 -35.72
C MET A 1 -15.89 18.85 -34.35
N ASN A 2 -16.82 19.82 -34.27
CA ASN A 2 -17.46 20.24 -33.03
C ASN A 2 -18.33 19.11 -32.50
N SER A 3 -17.95 18.51 -31.37
CA SER A 3 -18.84 17.71 -30.55
C SER A 3 -19.09 18.45 -29.25
N THR A 4 -20.08 19.35 -29.28
CA THR A 4 -20.81 19.76 -28.08
C THR A 4 -21.39 18.48 -27.48
N VAL A 5 -20.68 17.94 -26.48
CA VAL A 5 -21.13 16.77 -25.74
C VAL A 5 -22.42 17.19 -25.03
N ASN A 6 -23.56 16.74 -25.55
CA ASN A 6 -24.85 17.03 -24.98
C ASN A 6 -24.98 16.27 -23.65
N TYR A 7 -24.64 16.93 -22.55
CA TYR A 7 -24.52 16.32 -21.22
C TYR A 7 -25.79 15.56 -20.80
N ALA A 8 -26.98 15.98 -21.26
CA ALA A 8 -28.24 15.28 -21.00
C ALA A 8 -28.32 13.89 -21.68
N GLN A 9 -27.80 13.73 -22.90
CA GLN A 9 -27.73 12.41 -23.59
C GLN A 9 -26.63 11.50 -23.04
N VAL A 10 -25.54 12.08 -22.52
CA VAL A 10 -24.50 11.32 -21.80
C VAL A 10 -25.03 10.79 -20.47
N ILE A 11 -25.90 11.54 -19.78
CA ILE A 11 -26.48 11.12 -18.49
C ILE A 11 -27.50 9.98 -18.67
N THR A 12 -28.34 10.01 -19.71
CA THR A 12 -29.31 8.93 -19.99
C THR A 12 -28.67 7.63 -20.47
N THR A 13 -27.54 7.71 -21.18
CA THR A 13 -26.72 6.54 -21.54
C THR A 13 -25.82 6.07 -20.39
N ASP A 14 -25.45 6.95 -19.46
CA ASP A 14 -24.68 6.57 -18.27
C ASP A 14 -25.56 6.04 -17.13
N SER A 15 -26.89 6.17 -17.12
CA SER A 15 -27.76 5.49 -16.14
C SER A 15 -28.11 4.06 -16.55
N SER A 16 -28.23 3.79 -17.86
CA SER A 16 -28.63 2.49 -18.44
C SER A 16 -27.54 1.42 -18.46
N LEU A 17 -26.29 1.80 -18.20
CA LEU A 17 -25.19 0.84 -18.14
C LEU A 17 -25.20 -0.02 -16.88
N PRO A 18 -24.81 -1.30 -16.98
CA PRO A 18 -24.79 -2.21 -15.86
C PRO A 18 -23.89 -1.68 -14.73
N PHE A 19 -24.23 -2.04 -13.49
CA PHE A 19 -23.49 -1.65 -12.26
C PHE A 19 -23.53 -0.14 -11.92
N SER A 20 -24.54 0.59 -12.39
CA SER A 20 -24.84 1.98 -12.00
C SER A 20 -24.90 2.16 -10.48
N GLN A 21 -25.68 1.31 -9.81
CA GLN A 21 -25.91 1.38 -8.38
C GLN A 21 -24.62 1.15 -7.59
N LEU A 22 -23.82 0.13 -7.93
CA LEU A 22 -22.54 -0.14 -7.25
C LEU A 22 -21.58 1.05 -7.32
N ARG A 23 -21.45 1.69 -8.49
CA ARG A 23 -20.62 2.89 -8.64
C ARG A 23 -21.09 4.03 -7.73
N GLU A 24 -22.40 4.28 -7.68
CA GLU A 24 -22.96 5.31 -6.80
C GLU A 24 -22.73 4.99 -5.32
N TRP A 25 -22.85 3.72 -4.90
CA TRP A 25 -22.50 3.30 -3.54
C TRP A 25 -21.05 3.60 -3.18
N ALA A 26 -20.10 3.24 -4.06
CA ALA A 26 -18.69 3.56 -3.83
C ALA A 26 -18.44 5.08 -3.76
N LEU A 27 -19.08 5.86 -4.63
CA LEU A 27 -18.95 7.32 -4.61
C LEU A 27 -19.58 7.96 -3.38
N ARG A 28 -20.63 7.37 -2.81
CA ARG A 28 -21.31 7.89 -1.60
C ARG A 28 -20.61 7.51 -0.31
N ILE A 29 -19.99 6.33 -0.24
CA ILE A 29 -19.41 5.80 1.01
C ILE A 29 -17.88 5.90 1.01
N LEU A 30 -17.23 5.38 -0.03
CA LEU A 30 -15.76 5.26 -0.05
C LEU A 30 -15.07 6.59 -0.37
N ALA A 31 -15.64 7.39 -1.27
CA ALA A 31 -15.01 8.65 -1.68
C ALA A 31 -14.96 9.70 -0.54
N PRO A 32 -16.00 9.90 0.29
CA PRO A 32 -15.93 10.81 1.43
C PRO A 32 -15.06 10.29 2.59
N ALA A 33 -14.85 8.97 2.69
CA ALA A 33 -13.97 8.40 3.70
C ALA A 33 -12.47 8.60 3.36
N ALA A 34 -12.13 8.73 2.08
CA ALA A 34 -10.74 8.83 1.62
C ALA A 34 -9.95 10.00 2.26
N PRO A 35 -10.47 11.25 2.33
CA PRO A 35 -9.75 12.35 2.99
C PRO A 35 -9.41 12.06 4.44
N ALA A 36 -10.33 11.47 5.21
CA ALA A 36 -10.10 11.14 6.61
C ALA A 36 -9.00 10.07 6.77
N ILE A 37 -9.04 9.03 5.93
CA ILE A 37 -8.02 7.95 5.93
C ILE A 37 -6.64 8.49 5.53
N LEU A 38 -6.59 9.37 4.53
CA LEU A 38 -5.34 9.98 4.05
C LEU A 38 -4.78 10.97 5.07
N LEU A 39 -5.61 11.79 5.70
CA LEU A 39 -5.18 12.70 6.76
C LEU A 39 -4.63 11.91 7.97
N PHE A 40 -5.35 10.87 8.40
CA PHE A 40 -4.87 9.99 9.45
C PHE A 40 -3.54 9.32 9.06
N GLY A 41 -3.43 8.83 7.82
CA GLY A 41 -2.23 8.20 7.32
C GLY A 41 -1.02 9.13 7.19
N LEU A 42 -1.26 10.39 6.83
CA LEU A 42 -0.23 11.44 6.81
C LEU A 42 0.34 11.62 8.23
N ILE A 43 -0.54 11.83 9.21
CA ILE A 43 -0.15 12.03 10.61
C ILE A 43 0.54 10.78 11.16
N SER A 44 -0.05 9.60 10.95
CA SER A 44 0.46 8.34 11.50
C SER A 44 1.83 7.99 10.96
N ASN A 45 2.09 8.20 9.66
CA ASN A 45 3.40 7.92 9.08
C ASN A 45 4.46 8.96 9.46
N ILE A 46 4.10 10.24 9.63
CA ILE A 46 5.02 11.23 10.20
C ILE A 46 5.44 10.80 11.61
N ILE A 47 4.49 10.39 12.46
CA ILE A 47 4.79 9.88 13.80
C ILE A 47 5.70 8.64 13.70
N ASN A 48 5.38 7.68 12.83
CA ASN A 48 6.17 6.47 12.64
C ASN A 48 7.63 6.79 12.31
N ILE A 49 7.86 7.71 11.37
CA ILE A 49 9.20 8.16 10.95
C ILE A 49 9.94 8.77 12.13
N ILE A 50 9.33 9.70 12.87
CA ILE A 50 9.94 10.36 14.04
C ILE A 50 10.33 9.32 15.09
N VAL A 51 9.42 8.38 15.41
CA VAL A 51 9.63 7.36 16.44
C VAL A 51 10.74 6.40 16.03
N PHE A 52 10.74 5.89 14.79
CA PHE A 52 11.79 4.97 14.33
C PHE A 52 13.15 5.64 14.23
N PHE A 53 13.19 6.90 13.81
CA PHE A 53 14.41 7.70 13.80
C PHE A 53 14.96 7.85 15.23
N LYS A 54 14.12 8.25 16.19
CA LYS A 54 14.51 8.37 17.61
C LYS A 54 14.86 7.04 18.26
N ALA A 55 14.29 5.93 17.80
CA ALA A 55 14.68 4.58 18.22
C ALA A 55 16.11 4.20 17.78
N GLY A 56 16.77 5.01 16.94
CA GLY A 56 18.19 4.91 16.60
C GLY A 56 18.52 3.93 15.48
N LEU A 57 17.51 3.39 14.77
CA LEU A 57 17.66 2.53 13.57
C LEU A 57 18.72 1.41 13.72
N LYS A 58 18.87 0.83 14.92
CA LYS A 58 20.00 -0.04 15.27
C LYS A 58 19.91 -1.44 14.66
N ASP A 59 18.69 -1.95 14.49
CA ASP A 59 18.42 -3.27 13.93
C ASP A 59 17.78 -3.17 12.53
N ASN A 60 17.99 -4.20 11.72
CA ASN A 60 17.56 -4.23 10.32
C ASN A 60 16.04 -4.09 10.16
N VAL A 61 15.26 -4.58 11.12
CA VAL A 61 13.80 -4.52 11.03
C VAL A 61 13.32 -3.10 11.27
N THR A 62 13.84 -2.43 12.29
CA THR A 62 13.56 -1.01 12.52
C THR A 62 13.94 -0.17 11.29
N ILE A 63 15.01 -0.52 10.57
CA ILE A 63 15.38 0.15 9.30
C ILE A 63 14.32 -0.09 8.22
N LEU A 64 13.89 -1.33 8.00
CA LEU A 64 12.84 -1.61 7.01
C LEU A 64 11.53 -0.91 7.36
N LEU A 65 11.12 -0.92 8.62
CA LEU A 65 9.91 -0.24 9.09
C LEU A 65 10.00 1.29 8.94
N PHE A 66 11.18 1.87 9.13
CA PHE A 66 11.43 3.29 8.87
C PHE A 66 11.25 3.63 7.39
N PHE A 67 11.87 2.87 6.49
CA PHE A 67 11.72 3.09 5.05
C PHE A 67 10.31 2.77 4.55
N LEU A 68 9.62 1.81 5.16
CA LEU A 68 8.21 1.54 4.90
C LEU A 68 7.33 2.74 5.24
N ALA A 69 7.55 3.38 6.40
CA ALA A 69 6.81 4.58 6.77
C ALA A 69 7.11 5.76 5.82
N ILE A 70 8.34 5.87 5.30
CA ILE A 70 8.70 6.87 4.28
C ILE A 70 7.96 6.61 2.97
N SER A 71 7.95 5.36 2.48
CA SER A 71 7.28 5.01 1.23
C SER A 71 5.75 5.16 1.34
N ASP A 72 5.17 4.78 2.48
CA ASP A 72 3.74 4.98 2.77
C ASP A 72 3.37 6.47 2.84
N LEU A 73 4.19 7.29 3.51
CA LEU A 73 4.00 8.75 3.53
C LEU A 73 4.09 9.35 2.13
N THR A 74 5.07 8.91 1.35
CA THR A 74 5.27 9.37 -0.04
C THR A 74 4.07 9.00 -0.91
N PHE A 75 3.56 7.76 -0.78
CA PHE A 75 2.33 7.34 -1.47
C PHE A 75 1.15 8.23 -1.11
N ILE A 76 0.91 8.46 0.18
CA ILE A 76 -0.21 9.28 0.67
C ILE A 76 -0.13 10.71 0.13
N ILE A 77 1.04 11.35 0.22
CA ILE A 77 1.24 12.72 -0.28
C ILE A 77 0.95 12.78 -1.78
N LEU A 78 1.52 11.86 -2.57
CA LEU A 78 1.40 11.88 -4.02
C LEU A 78 0.01 11.47 -4.52
N ILE A 79 -0.71 10.59 -3.81
CA ILE A 79 -2.04 10.13 -4.23
C ILE A 79 -3.15 11.10 -3.81
N THR A 80 -2.95 11.93 -2.78
CA THR A 80 -3.97 12.84 -2.21
C THR A 80 -4.67 13.74 -3.24
N PRO A 81 -4.00 14.30 -4.27
CA PRO A 81 -4.68 15.10 -5.30
C PRO A 81 -5.77 14.35 -6.08
N THR A 82 -5.64 13.03 -6.24
CA THR A 82 -6.59 12.19 -6.98
C THR A 82 -8.00 12.19 -6.34
N PRO A 83 -8.20 11.79 -5.06
CA PRO A 83 -9.51 11.86 -4.41
C PRO A 83 -9.99 13.28 -4.17
N CYS A 84 -9.10 14.25 -3.90
CA CYS A 84 -9.48 15.66 -3.81
C CYS A 84 -10.13 16.16 -5.11
N THR A 85 -9.53 15.84 -6.26
CA THR A 85 -10.09 16.17 -7.58
C THR A 85 -11.48 15.54 -7.77
N LEU A 86 -11.65 14.27 -7.39
CA LEU A 86 -12.96 13.59 -7.48
C LEU A 86 -14.04 14.27 -6.60
N ILE A 87 -13.69 14.72 -5.40
CA ILE A 87 -14.60 15.42 -4.49
C ILE A 87 -15.02 16.76 -5.10
N VAL A 88 -14.06 17.56 -5.59
CA VAL A 88 -14.37 18.86 -6.21
C VAL A 88 -15.25 18.66 -7.46
N LEU A 89 -14.91 17.69 -8.32
CA LEU A 89 -15.74 17.37 -9.50
C LEU A 89 -17.14 16.86 -9.14
N ARG A 90 -17.34 16.30 -7.93
CA ARG A 90 -18.66 15.84 -7.50
C ARG A 90 -19.50 16.97 -6.91
N PHE A 91 -18.92 17.77 -6.01
CA PHE A 91 -19.65 18.73 -5.18
C PHE A 91 -19.54 20.19 -5.66
N ALA A 92 -18.52 20.52 -6.44
CA ALA A 92 -18.25 21.85 -6.96
C ALA A 92 -17.98 21.81 -8.47
N ARG A 93 -18.93 21.27 -9.24
CA ARG A 93 -18.81 21.09 -10.70
C ARG A 93 -18.55 22.38 -11.47
N SER A 94 -19.03 23.52 -10.96
CA SER A 94 -18.87 24.85 -11.54
C SER A 94 -17.55 25.52 -11.15
N TRP A 95 -16.69 24.86 -10.37
CA TRP A 95 -15.40 25.41 -9.99
C TRP A 95 -14.53 25.66 -11.23
N SER A 96 -14.00 26.88 -11.35
CA SER A 96 -13.10 27.24 -12.43
C SER A 96 -11.70 26.68 -12.15
N TRP A 97 -11.23 25.79 -13.01
CA TRP A 97 -9.90 25.22 -12.90
C TRP A 97 -8.91 25.96 -13.81
N PRO A 98 -7.71 26.32 -13.33
CA PRO A 98 -6.68 26.95 -14.15
C PRO A 98 -6.02 25.96 -15.15
N PHE A 99 -6.30 24.67 -15.01
CA PHE A 99 -5.86 23.57 -15.87
C PHE A 99 -6.97 22.54 -15.99
N GLN A 100 -6.87 21.58 -16.92
CA GLN A 100 -7.86 20.50 -16.98
C GLN A 100 -7.86 19.67 -15.69
N PRO A 101 -9.02 19.32 -15.08
CA PRO A 101 -9.08 18.55 -13.84
C PRO A 101 -8.32 17.21 -13.89
N ASP A 102 -8.24 16.59 -15.06
CA ASP A 102 -7.46 15.37 -15.29
C ASP A 102 -5.96 15.55 -14.95
N PHE A 103 -5.46 16.78 -14.99
CA PHE A 103 -4.09 17.13 -14.63
C PHE A 103 -3.78 16.73 -13.19
N THR A 104 -4.57 17.19 -12.22
CA THR A 104 -4.38 16.85 -10.80
C THR A 104 -4.74 15.41 -10.48
N TYR A 105 -5.64 14.82 -11.28
CA TYR A 105 -6.00 13.41 -11.10
C TYR A 105 -4.87 12.46 -11.50
N PHE A 106 -4.22 12.67 -12.65
CA PHE A 106 -3.28 11.72 -13.25
C PHE A 106 -1.80 12.04 -13.03
N LEU A 107 -1.41 13.31 -12.85
CA LEU A 107 0.01 13.72 -12.83
C LEU A 107 0.82 12.93 -11.79
N LEU A 108 0.32 12.85 -10.56
CA LEU A 108 1.01 12.20 -9.44
C LEU A 108 0.54 10.78 -9.16
N TYR A 109 -0.45 10.29 -9.91
CA TYR A 109 -1.04 8.95 -9.70
C TYR A 109 0.01 7.84 -9.86
N TRP A 110 0.73 7.81 -10.98
CA TRP A 110 1.72 6.75 -11.23
C TRP A 110 2.96 6.87 -10.33
N PRO A 111 3.51 8.08 -10.06
CA PRO A 111 4.51 8.26 -9.01
C PRO A 111 4.05 7.76 -7.63
N ALA A 112 2.81 8.06 -7.22
CA ALA A 112 2.27 7.59 -5.96
C ALA A 112 2.27 6.06 -5.89
N PHE A 113 1.72 5.40 -6.90
CA PHE A 113 1.69 3.95 -6.92
C PHE A 113 3.08 3.31 -7.09
N THR A 114 4.09 4.04 -7.56
CA THR A 114 5.49 3.58 -7.53
C THR A 114 6.01 3.55 -6.09
N ALA A 115 5.68 4.56 -5.28
CA ALA A 115 5.97 4.54 -3.85
C ALA A 115 5.21 3.43 -3.11
N TYR A 116 3.96 3.14 -3.52
CA TYR A 116 3.20 2.02 -2.98
C TYR A 116 3.83 0.65 -3.32
N ASP A 117 4.33 0.47 -4.54
CA ASP A 117 5.06 -0.75 -4.92
C ASP A 117 6.33 -0.93 -4.07
N LEU A 118 7.04 0.16 -3.78
CA LEU A 118 8.16 0.14 -2.84
C LEU A 118 7.72 -0.32 -1.43
N SER A 119 6.61 0.20 -0.90
CA SER A 119 6.04 -0.27 0.37
C SER A 119 5.74 -1.77 0.33
N ALA A 120 5.20 -2.28 -0.78
CA ALA A 120 4.94 -3.71 -0.96
C ALA A 120 6.22 -4.54 -0.95
N PHE A 121 7.25 -4.12 -1.69
CA PHE A 121 8.54 -4.81 -1.73
C PHE A 121 9.27 -4.80 -0.38
N ILE A 122 9.22 -3.67 0.35
CA ILE A 122 9.77 -3.57 1.70
C ILE A 122 9.01 -4.49 2.66
N SER A 123 7.67 -4.55 2.55
CA SER A 123 6.84 -5.45 3.37
C SER A 123 7.18 -6.92 3.11
N VAL A 124 7.34 -7.32 1.85
CA VAL A 124 7.77 -8.68 1.49
C VAL A 124 9.16 -8.97 2.06
N SER A 125 10.10 -8.04 1.92
CA SER A 125 11.45 -8.18 2.46
C SER A 125 11.47 -8.30 3.98
N LEU A 126 10.60 -7.56 4.66
CA LEU A 126 10.39 -7.67 6.10
C LEU A 126 9.85 -9.06 6.47
N GLY A 127 8.85 -9.57 5.75
CA GLY A 127 8.31 -10.91 5.94
C GLY A 127 9.38 -12.00 5.78
N VAL A 128 10.16 -11.95 4.71
CA VAL A 128 11.27 -12.88 4.44
C VAL A 128 12.33 -12.79 5.53
N MET A 129 12.75 -11.58 5.90
CA MET A 129 13.72 -11.36 6.97
C MET A 129 13.27 -12.02 8.28
N ARG A 130 11.98 -11.89 8.61
CA ARG A 130 11.39 -12.48 9.82
C ARG A 130 11.27 -13.98 9.75
N CYS A 131 10.92 -14.54 8.60
CA CYS A 131 10.98 -15.98 8.37
C CYS A 131 12.41 -16.50 8.56
N ALA A 132 13.41 -15.80 8.03
CA ALA A 132 14.81 -16.17 8.18
C ALA A 132 15.30 -16.08 9.64
N CYS A 133 14.83 -15.09 10.43
CA CYS A 133 15.13 -15.03 11.87
C CYS A 133 14.72 -16.31 12.60
N VAL A 134 13.57 -16.87 12.24
CA VAL A 134 12.97 -18.04 12.93
C VAL A 134 13.50 -19.36 12.35
N ALA A 135 13.59 -19.46 11.02
CA ALA A 135 14.02 -20.68 10.35
C ALA A 135 15.54 -20.88 10.40
N MET A 136 16.33 -19.80 10.45
CA MET A 136 17.79 -19.84 10.35
C MET A 136 18.48 -18.85 11.32
N PRO A 137 18.28 -18.98 12.65
CA PRO A 137 18.75 -18.00 13.64
C PRO A 137 20.27 -17.79 13.62
N LEU A 138 21.06 -18.85 13.41
CA LEU A 138 22.53 -18.79 13.39
C LEU A 138 23.08 -18.05 12.16
N LYS A 139 22.44 -18.21 10.99
CA LYS A 139 22.86 -17.54 9.75
C LYS A 139 22.30 -16.12 9.64
N PHE A 140 21.21 -15.82 10.34
CA PHE A 140 20.50 -14.55 10.23
C PHE A 140 21.39 -13.31 10.39
N LYS A 141 22.22 -13.28 11.45
CA LYS A 141 23.08 -12.12 11.74
C LYS A 141 24.19 -11.89 10.70
N PHE A 142 24.62 -12.95 10.01
CA PHE A 142 25.63 -12.87 8.95
C PHE A 142 25.01 -12.51 7.60
N VAL A 143 23.79 -12.98 7.32
CA VAL A 143 23.08 -12.69 6.07
C VAL A 143 22.56 -11.26 6.08
N PHE A 144 21.81 -10.88 7.11
CA PHE A 144 21.17 -9.58 7.24
C PHE A 144 22.02 -8.66 8.10
N THR A 145 22.84 -7.84 7.45
CA THR A 145 23.59 -6.76 8.09
C THR A 145 22.96 -5.40 7.79
N ARG A 146 23.31 -4.39 8.58
CA ARG A 146 22.77 -3.02 8.44
C ARG A 146 23.01 -2.46 7.03
N ARG A 147 24.27 -2.54 6.56
CA ARG A 147 24.68 -2.07 5.23
C ARG A 147 23.91 -2.78 4.12
N ARG A 148 23.79 -4.11 4.21
CA ARG A 148 23.03 -4.91 3.23
C ARG A 148 21.56 -4.54 3.24
N THR A 149 20.94 -4.32 4.39
CA THR A 149 19.53 -3.93 4.49
C THR A 149 19.26 -2.58 3.81
N ILE A 150 20.12 -1.58 4.04
CA ILE A 150 20.01 -0.27 3.36
C ILE A 150 20.19 -0.43 1.85
N LEU A 151 21.19 -1.22 1.42
CA LEU A 151 21.41 -1.52 0.00
C LEU A 151 20.20 -2.24 -0.62
N THR A 152 19.60 -3.20 0.09
CA THR A 152 18.38 -3.88 -0.36
C THR A 152 17.26 -2.87 -0.58
N VAL A 153 17.00 -1.96 0.36
CA VAL A 153 15.97 -0.91 0.17
C VAL A 153 16.26 -0.05 -1.06
N PHE A 154 17.51 0.34 -1.27
CA PHE A 154 17.90 1.09 -2.46
C PHE A 154 17.64 0.31 -3.76
N VAL A 155 18.02 -0.97 -3.81
CA VAL A 155 17.74 -1.85 -4.96
C VAL A 155 16.24 -2.00 -5.20
N LEU A 156 15.44 -2.15 -4.14
CA LEU A 156 13.98 -2.23 -4.24
C LEU A 156 13.36 -0.93 -4.77
N PHE A 157 13.91 0.22 -4.40
CA PHE A 157 13.49 1.51 -4.95
C PHE A 157 13.79 1.59 -6.45
N VAL A 158 15.01 1.25 -6.86
CA VAL A 158 15.39 1.21 -8.29
C VAL A 158 14.50 0.24 -9.06
N LEU A 159 14.20 -0.92 -8.48
CA LEU A 159 13.31 -1.91 -9.06
C LEU A 159 11.88 -1.36 -9.21
N ALA A 160 11.31 -0.73 -8.19
CA ALA A 160 9.98 -0.13 -8.24
C ALA A 160 9.86 0.92 -9.35
N VAL A 161 10.84 1.83 -9.44
CA VAL A 161 10.88 2.84 -10.50
C VAL A 161 11.01 2.17 -11.87
N SER A 162 11.95 1.23 -12.01
CA SER A 162 12.23 0.57 -13.29
C SER A 162 11.03 -0.17 -13.84
N LEU A 163 10.34 -0.93 -12.99
CA LEU A 163 9.11 -1.64 -13.36
C LEU A 163 7.98 -0.69 -13.74
N ARG A 164 7.98 0.55 -13.24
CA ARG A 164 6.96 1.58 -13.52
C ARG A 164 7.30 2.53 -14.66
N ILE A 165 8.49 2.44 -15.27
CA ILE A 165 8.90 3.27 -16.41
C ILE A 165 7.82 3.35 -17.52
N PRO A 166 7.19 2.24 -17.97
CA PRO A 166 6.16 2.31 -18.99
C PRO A 166 5.04 3.30 -18.64
N MET A 167 4.55 3.28 -17.40
CA MET A 167 3.47 4.17 -16.96
C MET A 167 3.95 5.61 -16.68
N LEU A 168 5.15 5.77 -16.15
CA LEU A 168 5.75 7.07 -15.88
C LEU A 168 6.06 7.84 -17.17
N SER A 169 6.19 7.14 -18.31
CA SER A 169 6.46 7.75 -19.63
C SER A 169 5.21 8.13 -20.43
N ILE A 170 3.98 7.82 -19.95
CA ILE A 170 2.75 8.03 -20.73
C ILE A 170 2.40 9.51 -20.90
N PHE A 171 2.55 10.30 -19.84
CA PHE A 171 1.98 11.65 -19.81
C PHE A 171 3.05 12.72 -20.09
N ARG A 172 2.68 13.68 -20.95
CA ARG A 172 3.42 14.92 -21.15
C ARG A 172 2.49 16.11 -20.95
N VAL A 173 3.01 17.21 -20.41
CA VAL A 173 2.26 18.46 -20.31
C VAL A 173 2.14 19.07 -21.71
N ALA A 174 0.91 19.43 -22.08
CA ALA A 174 0.59 20.09 -23.35
C ALA A 174 -0.42 21.22 -23.12
N TRP A 175 -0.57 22.09 -24.10
CA TRP A 175 -1.46 23.24 -24.05
C TRP A 175 -2.56 23.11 -25.10
N ARG A 176 -3.79 23.44 -24.74
CA ARG A 176 -4.93 23.48 -25.67
C ARG A 176 -5.69 24.78 -25.49
N THR A 177 -5.94 25.45 -26.61
CA THR A 177 -6.79 26.63 -26.68
C THR A 177 -8.21 26.22 -27.05
N ASP A 178 -9.17 26.64 -26.25
CA ASP A 178 -10.60 26.47 -26.54
C ASP A 178 -11.03 27.53 -27.57
N ALA A 179 -11.53 27.08 -28.72
CA ALA A 179 -11.94 27.96 -29.80
C ALA A 179 -13.19 28.80 -29.47
N ALA A 180 -14.02 28.38 -28.51
CA ALA A 180 -15.22 29.10 -28.11
C ALA A 180 -14.93 30.22 -27.10
N THR A 181 -13.96 30.01 -26.21
CA THR A 181 -13.65 30.94 -25.11
C THR A 181 -12.33 31.67 -25.29
N ASN A 182 -11.51 31.28 -26.27
CA ASN A 182 -10.12 31.74 -26.47
C ASN A 182 -9.21 31.53 -25.25
N VAL A 183 -9.61 30.68 -24.30
CA VAL A 183 -8.81 30.36 -23.11
C VAL A 183 -7.86 29.21 -23.44
N THR A 184 -6.58 29.40 -23.12
CA THR A 184 -5.56 28.34 -23.24
C THR A 184 -5.36 27.68 -21.89
N THR A 185 -5.54 26.36 -21.82
CA THR A 185 -5.40 25.58 -20.58
C THR A 185 -4.38 24.46 -20.75
N ALA A 186 -3.65 24.17 -19.67
CA ALA A 186 -2.74 23.03 -19.62
C ALA A 186 -3.52 21.72 -19.46
N TYR A 187 -3.06 20.66 -20.14
CA TYR A 187 -3.59 19.32 -20.02
C TYR A 187 -2.50 18.25 -20.11
N LEU A 188 -2.83 17.02 -19.70
CA LEU A 188 -1.93 15.88 -19.84
C LEU A 188 -2.22 15.14 -21.14
N ALA A 189 -1.32 15.28 -22.12
CA ALA A 189 -1.35 14.48 -23.33
C ALA A 189 -0.77 13.09 -23.04
N ALA A 190 -1.52 12.05 -23.38
CA ALA A 190 -1.08 10.67 -23.22
C ALA A 190 -0.45 10.16 -24.54
N VAL A 191 0.79 9.69 -24.49
CA VAL A 191 1.55 9.11 -25.61
C VAL A 191 1.73 7.62 -25.37
N ASN A 192 1.55 6.79 -26.41
CA ASN A 192 1.71 5.33 -26.35
C ASN A 192 0.91 4.63 -25.22
N ARG A 193 -0.16 5.27 -24.73
CA ARG A 193 -0.93 4.83 -23.56
C ARG A 193 -1.36 3.37 -23.64
N VAL A 194 -1.84 2.92 -24.81
CA VAL A 194 -2.35 1.56 -25.00
C VAL A 194 -1.22 0.53 -24.84
N ALA A 195 -0.09 0.73 -25.52
CA ALA A 195 1.06 -0.17 -25.44
C ALA A 195 1.65 -0.21 -24.02
N MET A 196 1.86 0.96 -23.42
CA MET A 196 2.43 1.05 -22.07
C MET A 196 1.50 0.49 -20.99
N SER A 197 0.18 0.71 -21.12
CA SER A 197 -0.80 0.12 -20.21
C SER A 197 -0.81 -1.41 -20.33
N ARG A 198 -0.71 -1.96 -21.54
CA ARG A 198 -0.66 -3.42 -21.74
C ARG A 198 0.58 -4.04 -21.09
N ILE A 199 1.75 -3.42 -21.26
CA ILE A 199 2.99 -3.85 -20.59
C ILE A 199 2.81 -3.85 -19.07
N ASN A 200 2.28 -2.75 -18.53
CA ASN A 200 2.02 -2.62 -17.09
C ASN A 200 1.00 -3.64 -16.57
N ASP A 201 -0.01 -3.95 -17.36
CA ASP A 201 -1.06 -4.91 -16.99
C ASP A 201 -0.47 -6.32 -16.85
N VAL A 202 0.40 -6.74 -17.77
CA VAL A 202 1.03 -8.06 -17.71
C VAL A 202 2.13 -8.10 -16.64
N MET A 203 3.02 -7.10 -16.62
CA MET A 203 4.20 -7.10 -15.75
C MET A 203 3.83 -6.75 -14.31
N ASN A 204 3.39 -5.51 -14.06
CA ASN A 204 3.16 -5.03 -12.70
C ASN A 204 1.88 -5.64 -12.12
N ARG A 205 0.78 -5.56 -12.85
CA ARG A 205 -0.54 -5.97 -12.34
C ARG A 205 -0.80 -7.47 -12.45
N GLY A 206 -0.01 -8.17 -13.27
CA GLY A 206 0.04 -9.62 -13.34
C GLY A 206 1.21 -10.15 -12.52
N LEU A 207 2.35 -10.35 -13.17
CA LEU A 207 3.48 -11.12 -12.64
C LEU A 207 3.98 -10.61 -11.27
N VAL A 208 4.32 -9.33 -11.15
CA VAL A 208 4.97 -8.77 -9.95
C VAL A 208 4.04 -8.86 -8.73
N VAL A 209 2.77 -8.49 -8.90
CA VAL A 209 1.79 -8.50 -7.81
C VAL A 209 1.49 -9.92 -7.35
N TRP A 210 1.39 -10.89 -8.26
CA TRP A 210 1.26 -12.31 -7.90
C TRP A 210 2.49 -12.86 -7.18
N ILE A 211 3.70 -12.53 -7.65
CA ILE A 211 4.95 -12.94 -6.99
C ILE A 211 5.00 -12.40 -5.55
N ASN A 212 4.76 -11.10 -5.36
CA ASN A 212 4.74 -10.47 -4.04
C ASN A 212 3.70 -11.13 -3.12
N TYR A 213 2.49 -11.38 -3.64
CA TYR A 213 1.41 -11.99 -2.88
C TYR A 213 1.76 -13.42 -2.45
N THR A 214 2.27 -14.25 -3.38
CA THR A 214 2.68 -15.63 -3.08
C THR A 214 3.80 -15.67 -2.05
N ILE A 215 4.84 -14.84 -2.18
CA ILE A 215 5.92 -14.78 -1.18
C ILE A 215 5.36 -14.40 0.19
N MET A 216 4.46 -13.42 0.26
CA MET A 216 3.86 -12.99 1.52
C MET A 216 3.03 -14.09 2.18
N VAL A 217 2.20 -14.80 1.40
CA VAL A 217 1.41 -15.94 1.88
C VAL A 217 2.33 -17.06 2.38
N SER A 218 3.39 -17.38 1.63
CA SER A 218 4.39 -18.36 2.07
C SER A 218 5.07 -17.94 3.37
N CYS A 219 5.43 -16.66 3.52
CA CYS A 219 6.00 -16.14 4.77
C CYS A 219 5.06 -16.32 5.95
N VAL A 220 3.77 -15.99 5.78
CA VAL A 220 2.75 -16.16 6.83
C VAL A 220 2.56 -17.62 7.20
N ALA A 221 2.51 -18.52 6.21
CA ALA A 221 2.38 -19.94 6.45
C ALA A 221 3.56 -20.49 7.26
N LEU A 222 4.80 -20.15 6.84
CA LEU A 222 6.03 -20.56 7.53
C LEU A 222 6.10 -20.02 8.97
N LEU A 223 5.82 -18.74 9.17
CA LEU A 223 5.82 -18.12 10.50
C LEU A 223 4.75 -18.72 11.40
N SER A 224 3.54 -18.94 10.87
CA SER A 224 2.43 -19.53 11.63
C SER A 224 2.75 -20.95 12.03
N PHE A 225 3.29 -21.76 11.12
CA PHE A 225 3.72 -23.13 11.41
C PHE A 225 4.78 -23.16 12.52
N LYS A 226 5.83 -22.35 12.39
CA LYS A 226 6.91 -22.28 13.40
C LYS A 226 6.45 -21.71 14.74
N LEU A 227 5.48 -20.80 14.73
CA LEU A 227 4.85 -20.28 15.94
C LEU A 227 4.05 -21.35 16.66
N SER A 228 3.29 -22.16 15.91
CA SER A 228 2.54 -23.30 16.45
C SER A 228 3.46 -24.37 17.01
N GLU A 229 4.55 -24.70 16.32
CA GLU A 229 5.58 -25.64 16.78
C GLU A 229 6.18 -25.19 18.12
N ALA A 230 6.67 -23.94 18.19
CA ALA A 230 7.22 -23.36 19.42
C ALA A 230 6.21 -23.31 20.58
N SER A 231 4.93 -23.08 20.28
CA SER A 231 3.87 -23.03 21.29
C SER A 231 3.51 -24.42 21.84
N LYS A 232 3.51 -25.45 20.99
CA LYS A 232 3.28 -26.86 21.39
C LYS A 232 4.39 -27.36 22.31
N ILE A 233 5.65 -27.16 21.91
CA ILE A 233 6.83 -27.55 22.70
C ILE A 233 6.76 -26.94 24.11
N ARG A 234 6.44 -25.63 24.21
CA ARG A 234 6.31 -24.97 25.51
C ARG A 234 5.21 -25.57 26.37
N ARG A 235 4.04 -25.87 25.79
CA ARG A 235 2.90 -26.45 26.51
C ARG A 235 3.25 -27.83 27.07
N SER A 236 3.99 -28.64 26.31
CA SER A 236 4.50 -29.95 26.77
C SER A 236 5.53 -29.82 27.90
N CYS A 237 6.42 -28.81 27.88
CA CYS A 237 7.38 -28.58 28.97
C CYS A 237 6.72 -28.02 30.25
N THR A 238 5.60 -27.30 30.15
CA THR A 238 4.91 -26.76 31.34
C THR A 238 4.07 -27.84 32.05
N PHE A 239 3.59 -28.86 31.33
CA PHE A 239 2.81 -29.97 31.91
C PHE A 239 3.67 -31.02 32.64
N ASN A 240 4.96 -31.15 32.31
CA ASN A 240 5.85 -32.17 32.90
C ASN A 240 6.67 -31.70 34.11
N ASN A 241 6.38 -30.52 34.68
CA ASN A 241 7.21 -29.92 35.74
C ASN A 241 6.96 -30.44 37.17
N ASP A 242 6.34 -31.61 37.33
CA ASP A 242 6.19 -32.28 38.65
C ASP A 242 7.28 -33.32 38.95
N SER A 243 8.36 -33.40 38.16
CA SER A 243 9.51 -34.22 38.56
C SER A 243 10.83 -33.60 38.15
N THR A 244 11.65 -33.37 39.18
CA THR A 244 13.08 -33.10 39.15
C THR A 244 13.81 -33.92 38.10
N SER A 245 14.30 -33.28 37.02
CA SER A 245 15.62 -33.55 36.42
C SER A 245 15.93 -32.65 35.22
N GLU A 246 17.18 -32.18 35.20
CA GLU A 246 17.99 -31.71 34.08
C GLU A 246 17.37 -30.79 33.02
N LYS A 247 17.75 -29.50 33.11
CA LYS A 247 17.56 -28.45 32.11
C LYS A 247 18.33 -28.75 30.82
N THR A 248 17.85 -29.67 29.99
CA THR A 248 18.20 -29.66 28.57
C THR A 248 17.45 -28.49 27.93
N ALA A 249 18.19 -27.46 27.51
CA ALA A 249 17.67 -26.26 26.88
C ALA A 249 17.02 -26.60 25.53
N VAL A 250 15.75 -27.00 25.55
CA VAL A 250 14.95 -27.16 24.33
C VAL A 250 14.84 -25.77 23.68
N HIS A 251 15.30 -25.68 22.43
CA HIS A 251 15.36 -24.49 21.57
C HIS A 251 13.97 -23.87 21.25
N GLY A 252 13.21 -23.47 22.27
CA GLY A 252 11.98 -22.70 22.11
C GLY A 252 12.26 -21.22 21.85
N LEU A 253 11.41 -20.56 21.05
CA LEU A 253 11.46 -19.10 20.87
C LEU A 253 11.23 -18.38 22.21
N SER A 254 12.06 -17.36 22.50
CA SER A 254 11.87 -16.51 23.68
C SER A 254 10.50 -15.82 23.63
N PRO A 255 9.86 -15.48 24.78
CA PRO A 255 8.64 -14.68 24.79
C PRO A 255 8.74 -13.37 23.98
N LYS A 256 9.95 -12.78 23.94
CA LYS A 256 10.25 -11.60 23.11
C LYS A 256 10.19 -11.92 21.61
N ASP A 257 10.77 -13.03 21.19
CA ASP A 257 10.74 -13.47 19.79
C ASP A 257 9.31 -13.84 19.36
N LEU A 258 8.52 -14.43 20.26
CA LEU A 258 7.12 -14.75 20.02
C LEU A 258 6.28 -13.50 19.73
N GLN A 259 6.46 -12.44 20.51
CA GLN A 259 5.75 -11.17 20.32
C GLN A 259 6.10 -10.56 18.96
N VAL A 260 7.38 -10.62 18.59
CA VAL A 260 7.88 -10.15 17.30
C VAL A 260 7.30 -10.96 16.14
N VAL A 261 7.25 -12.29 16.24
CA VAL A 261 6.65 -13.14 15.19
C VAL A 261 5.16 -12.86 15.05
N LYS A 262 4.42 -12.72 16.16
CA LYS A 262 3.00 -12.33 16.15
C LYS A 262 2.76 -10.99 15.46
N SER A 263 3.62 -9.99 15.72
CA SER A 263 3.59 -8.70 15.04
C SER A 263 3.57 -8.86 13.52
N VAL A 264 4.45 -9.73 13.03
CA VAL A 264 4.72 -9.88 11.60
C VAL A 264 3.60 -10.64 10.93
N VAL A 265 3.10 -11.72 11.55
CA VAL A 265 1.91 -12.42 11.06
C VAL A 265 0.76 -11.43 10.87
N ILE A 266 0.55 -10.52 11.82
CA ILE A 266 -0.51 -9.51 11.73
C ILE A 266 -0.26 -8.49 10.61
N VAL A 267 0.95 -7.91 10.50
CA VAL A 267 1.27 -7.00 9.37
C VAL A 267 1.05 -7.70 8.03
N CYS A 268 1.56 -8.92 7.89
CA CYS A 268 1.45 -9.68 6.65
C CYS A 268 -0.01 -10.06 6.35
N VAL A 269 -0.82 -10.41 7.35
CA VAL A 269 -2.25 -10.68 7.18
C VAL A 269 -3.00 -9.42 6.75
N ILE A 270 -2.72 -8.27 7.38
CA ILE A 270 -3.29 -6.98 6.98
C ILE A 270 -2.92 -6.68 5.52
N PHE A 271 -1.66 -6.86 5.15
CA PHE A 271 -1.17 -6.66 3.79
C PHE A 271 -1.85 -7.60 2.78
N ILE A 272 -2.01 -8.89 3.11
CA ILE A 272 -2.67 -9.87 2.24
C ILE A 272 -4.12 -9.46 1.99
N PHE A 273 -4.87 -9.12 3.04
CA PHE A 273 -6.27 -8.73 2.91
C PHE A 273 -6.43 -7.38 2.20
N SER A 274 -5.54 -6.42 2.44
CA SER A 274 -5.58 -5.11 1.79
C SER A 274 -5.21 -5.19 0.31
N GLN A 275 -4.32 -6.11 -0.07
CA GLN A 275 -3.88 -6.29 -1.46
C GLN A 275 -4.83 -7.17 -2.29
N LEU A 276 -5.60 -8.06 -1.64
CA LEU A 276 -6.48 -9.01 -2.32
C LEU A 276 -7.48 -8.36 -3.29
N PRO A 277 -8.19 -7.26 -2.94
CA PRO A 277 -9.09 -6.60 -3.89
C PRO A 277 -8.37 -6.13 -5.16
N PHE A 278 -7.16 -5.57 -5.02
CA PHE A 278 -6.36 -5.13 -6.16
C PHE A 278 -5.87 -6.30 -7.02
N LEU A 279 -5.49 -7.41 -6.40
CA LEU A 279 -5.07 -8.66 -7.08
C LEU A 279 -6.21 -9.22 -7.94
N LEU A 280 -7.40 -9.37 -7.35
CA LEU A 280 -8.59 -9.89 -8.04
C LEU A 280 -9.01 -8.97 -9.18
N TYR A 281 -9.07 -7.66 -8.92
CA TYR A 281 -9.40 -6.65 -9.91
C TYR A 281 -8.41 -6.63 -11.08
N SER A 282 -7.11 -6.74 -10.81
CA SER A 282 -6.08 -6.79 -11.85
C SER A 282 -6.13 -8.06 -12.69
N THR A 283 -6.38 -9.21 -12.04
CA THR A 283 -6.54 -10.50 -12.73
C THR A 283 -7.79 -10.52 -13.60
N ALA A 284 -8.93 -10.02 -13.09
CA ALA A 284 -10.16 -9.91 -13.85
C ALA A 284 -9.98 -9.07 -15.12
N ARG A 285 -9.15 -8.03 -15.07
CA ARG A 285 -8.84 -7.20 -16.23
C ARG A 285 -7.92 -7.88 -17.26
N LEU A 286 -7.04 -8.78 -16.83
CA LEU A 286 -6.21 -9.59 -17.74
C LEU A 286 -7.06 -10.63 -18.48
N ILE A 287 -8.01 -11.25 -17.79
CA ILE A 287 -8.92 -12.26 -18.36
C ILE A 287 -9.94 -11.61 -19.28
N ASN A 288 -10.50 -10.47 -18.87
CA ASN A 288 -11.48 -9.74 -19.64
C ASN A 288 -10.98 -8.34 -20.02
N PRO A 289 -10.43 -8.17 -21.24
CA PRO A 289 -9.95 -6.87 -21.73
C PRO A 289 -11.05 -5.81 -21.83
N GLU A 290 -12.32 -6.20 -21.83
CA GLU A 290 -13.44 -5.25 -21.74
C GLU A 290 -13.58 -4.65 -20.35
N LEU A 291 -12.90 -5.14 -19.30
CA LEU A 291 -12.91 -4.49 -17.98
C LEU A 291 -11.97 -3.26 -17.97
N THR A 292 -12.33 -2.24 -18.74
CA THR A 292 -11.58 -0.99 -18.89
C THR A 292 -12.47 0.22 -18.63
N SER A 293 -11.85 1.38 -18.38
CA SER A 293 -12.55 2.64 -18.10
C SER A 293 -13.39 3.17 -19.26
N THR A 294 -13.18 2.67 -20.47
CA THR A 294 -13.87 3.11 -21.70
C THR A 294 -14.96 2.14 -22.17
N SER A 295 -15.06 0.97 -21.55
CA SER A 295 -15.97 -0.11 -21.96
C SER A 295 -17.40 0.04 -21.42
N ARG A 296 -18.27 -0.91 -21.80
CA ARG A 296 -19.59 -1.14 -21.18
C ARG A 296 -19.50 -1.45 -19.68
N MET A 297 -18.38 -2.01 -19.21
CA MET A 297 -18.12 -2.38 -17.81
C MET A 297 -17.39 -1.29 -17.00
N ARG A 298 -17.27 -0.07 -17.53
CA ARG A 298 -16.55 1.04 -16.87
C ARG A 298 -16.99 1.32 -15.43
N LYS A 299 -18.25 1.07 -15.08
CA LYS A 299 -18.78 1.30 -13.74
C LYS A 299 -18.32 0.27 -12.73
N LEU A 300 -18.33 -1.01 -13.12
CA LEU A 300 -17.75 -2.08 -12.33
C LEU A 300 -16.25 -1.87 -12.16
N PHE A 301 -15.56 -1.51 -13.25
CA PHE A 301 -14.14 -1.13 -13.21
C PHE A 301 -13.89 -0.01 -12.21
N SER A 302 -14.69 1.07 -12.24
CA SER A 302 -14.57 2.20 -11.32
C SER A 302 -14.83 1.78 -9.87
N PHE A 303 -15.87 0.98 -9.62
CA PHE A 303 -16.18 0.45 -8.29
C PHE A 303 -15.01 -0.36 -7.71
N LEU A 304 -14.52 -1.36 -8.45
CA LEU A 304 -13.40 -2.21 -8.04
C LEU A 304 -12.11 -1.40 -7.84
N SER A 305 -11.88 -0.39 -8.68
CA SER A 305 -10.75 0.53 -8.54
C SER A 305 -10.86 1.34 -7.24
N HIS A 306 -12.04 1.85 -6.88
CA HIS A 306 -12.25 2.58 -5.63
C HIS A 306 -12.03 1.69 -4.41
N VAL A 307 -12.58 0.47 -4.42
CA VAL A 307 -12.37 -0.49 -3.32
C VAL A 307 -10.87 -0.78 -3.15
N SER A 308 -10.18 -1.12 -4.23
CA SER A 308 -8.75 -1.42 -4.22
C SER A 308 -7.90 -0.23 -3.72
N LEU A 309 -8.27 0.98 -4.15
CA LEU A 309 -7.61 2.21 -3.77
C LEU A 309 -7.83 2.53 -2.28
N THR A 310 -9.06 2.38 -1.78
CA THR A 310 -9.36 2.54 -0.34
C THR A 310 -8.58 1.53 0.50
N CYS A 311 -8.49 0.27 0.07
CA CYS A 311 -7.66 -0.73 0.75
C CYS A 311 -6.17 -0.35 0.74
N SER A 312 -5.67 0.23 -0.34
CA SER A 312 -4.30 0.73 -0.43
C SER A 312 -4.05 1.87 0.57
N TYR A 313 -5.01 2.79 0.72
CA TYR A 313 -4.95 3.86 1.72
C TYR A 313 -4.90 3.30 3.14
N LEU A 314 -5.82 2.37 3.47
CA LEU A 314 -5.85 1.74 4.78
C LEU A 314 -4.54 1.00 5.08
N ASN A 315 -3.98 0.29 4.09
CA ASN A 315 -2.72 -0.41 4.24
C ASN A 315 -1.57 0.53 4.64
N ALA A 316 -1.48 1.69 3.97
CA ALA A 316 -0.46 2.69 4.26
C ALA A 316 -0.71 3.42 5.60
N SER A 317 -1.97 3.57 6.02
CA SER A 317 -2.32 4.38 7.18
C SER A 317 -2.31 3.63 8.52
N LEU A 318 -2.62 2.32 8.52
CA LEU A 318 -2.93 1.55 9.75
C LEU A 318 -1.70 0.93 10.44
N ASN A 319 -0.51 1.05 9.83
CA ASN A 319 0.73 0.47 10.33
C ASN A 319 1.09 0.89 11.77
N ILE A 320 0.74 2.12 12.17
CA ILE A 320 0.98 2.63 13.53
C ILE A 320 0.35 1.77 14.63
N PHE A 321 -0.84 1.21 14.39
CA PHE A 321 -1.52 0.36 15.37
C PHE A 321 -0.75 -0.93 15.60
N VAL A 322 -0.18 -1.51 14.53
CA VAL A 322 0.64 -2.71 14.65
C VAL A 322 1.93 -2.38 15.42
N TYR A 323 2.57 -1.26 15.11
CA TYR A 323 3.79 -0.85 15.78
C TYR A 323 3.57 -0.59 17.27
N TYR A 324 2.49 0.11 17.63
CA TYR A 324 2.15 0.38 19.02
C TYR A 324 1.90 -0.90 19.84
N ASN A 325 1.15 -1.86 19.28
CA ASN A 325 0.77 -3.08 20.00
C ASN A 325 1.91 -4.10 20.09
N TYR A 326 2.75 -4.18 19.06
CA TYR A 326 3.67 -5.31 18.91
C TYR A 326 5.16 -4.94 18.86
N ASN A 327 5.52 -3.66 18.72
CA ASN A 327 6.90 -3.20 18.81
C ASN A 327 7.12 -2.46 20.14
N SER A 328 7.64 -3.18 21.14
CA SER A 328 7.87 -2.64 22.49
C SER A 328 8.79 -1.42 22.51
N LYS A 329 9.82 -1.40 21.65
CA LYS A 329 10.74 -0.28 21.51
C LYS A 329 10.05 0.94 20.90
N TYR A 330 9.27 0.73 19.84
CA TYR A 330 8.44 1.77 19.23
C TYR A 330 7.49 2.39 20.26
N ARG A 331 6.76 1.56 21.01
CA ARG A 331 5.83 2.02 22.05
C ARG A 331 6.53 2.82 23.14
N SER A 332 7.68 2.36 23.63
CA SER A 332 8.45 3.07 24.65
C SER A 332 8.90 4.45 24.17
N VAL A 333 9.41 4.55 22.94
CA VAL A 333 9.81 5.84 22.35
C VAL A 333 8.58 6.73 22.13
N LEU A 334 7.48 6.20 21.59
CA LEU A 334 6.26 7.01 21.39
C LEU A 334 5.72 7.57 22.71
N ILE A 335 5.66 6.76 23.77
CA ILE A 335 5.21 7.22 25.10
C ILE A 335 6.15 8.31 25.63
N SER A 336 7.46 8.20 25.43
CA SER A 336 8.41 9.25 25.84
C SER A 336 8.25 10.58 25.09
N LEU A 337 7.58 10.58 23.94
CA LEU A 337 7.27 11.79 23.16
C LEU A 337 5.96 12.44 23.58
N LEU A 338 5.08 11.72 24.28
CA LEU A 338 3.86 12.30 24.81
C LEU A 338 4.22 13.16 26.02
N PRO A 339 3.62 14.35 26.17
CA PRO A 339 3.83 15.18 27.36
C PRO A 339 3.54 14.34 28.61
N SER A 340 4.54 14.16 29.48
CA SER A 340 4.28 13.54 30.78
C SER A 340 3.26 14.39 31.51
N ARG A 341 2.14 13.77 31.90
CA ARG A 341 1.19 14.38 32.84
C ARG A 341 2.00 14.67 34.11
N LYS A 342 2.41 15.91 34.32
CA LYS A 342 2.92 16.35 35.61
C LYS A 342 1.74 16.19 36.56
N ASN A 343 1.75 15.12 37.35
CA ASN A 343 0.90 15.02 38.52
C ASN A 343 1.41 16.12 39.46
N HIS A 344 0.66 17.22 39.53
CA HIS A 344 0.76 18.19 40.62
C HIS A 344 0.08 17.62 41.85
#